data_AF-A0A0S1SBB0-F1
#
_entry.id   AF-A0A0S1SBB0-F1
#
_cell.length_a   1.000
_cell.length_b   1.000
_cell.length_c   1.000
_cell.angle_alpha   90.00
_cell.angle_beta   90.00
_cell.angle_gamma   90.00
#
_symmetry.space_group_name_H-M   'P 1'
#
loop_
_entity.id
_entity.type
_entity.pdbx_description
1 polymer ?
#
loop_
_entity_poly.entity_id
_entity_poly.type
_entity_poly.pdbx_seq_one_letter_code
_entity_poly.pdbx_strand_id
1 'polypeptide(L)'
;MDLQTFAQITGILVLLVGIPLLVNGEATVAFVQEFMRNTLHMRCSGALIVVLCALTLRADYSIGTDPAGIIRLIAWLGLLKGITAAWRPAVLVNLTDRVLGDGAVRPILGIIAVVMGGLLLYGSQLV
;
A
#
# COMPACT_ATOMS: atom_id res chain seq x y z
N MET A 1 8.36 -2.65 14.99
CA MET A 1 7.61 -1.37 14.88
C MET A 1 6.27 -1.62 15.51
N ASP A 2 5.77 -0.65 16.25
CA ASP A 2 4.46 -0.79 16.87
C ASP A 2 3.35 -0.88 15.81
N LEU A 3 2.29 -1.64 16.11
CA LEU A 3 1.23 -1.95 15.16
C LEU A 3 0.42 -0.69 14.82
N GLN A 4 0.18 0.15 15.83
CA GLN A 4 -0.44 1.45 15.69
C GLN A 4 0.32 2.32 14.68
N THR A 5 1.63 2.47 14.87
CA THR A 5 2.48 3.28 13.97
C THR A 5 2.48 2.73 12.54
N PHE A 6 2.55 1.41 12.37
CA PHE A 6 2.45 0.77 11.06
C PHE A 6 1.12 1.11 10.36
N ALA A 7 0.00 0.96 11.07
CA ALA A 7 -1.33 1.20 10.56
C ALA A 7 -1.54 2.68 10.20
N GLN A 8 -1.02 3.60 11.02
CA GLN A 8 -1.06 5.04 10.74
C GLN A 8 -0.28 5.41 9.47
N ILE A 9 0.98 4.98 9.37
CA ILE A 9 1.83 5.27 8.20
C ILE A 9 1.19 4.69 6.94
N THR A 10 0.78 3.43 6.99
CA THR A 10 0.19 2.74 5.84
C THR A 10 -1.14 3.39 5.45
N GLY A 11 -2.00 3.70 6.42
CA GLY A 11 -3.27 4.38 6.20
C GLY A 11 -3.10 5.74 5.52
N ILE A 12 -2.17 6.57 6.01
CA ILE A 12 -1.85 7.87 5.42
C ILE A 12 -1.35 7.72 3.99
N LEU A 13 -0.41 6.80 3.73
CA LEU A 13 0.14 6.58 2.39
C LEU A 13 -0.93 6.13 1.39
N VAL A 14 -1.84 5.25 1.83
CA VAL A 14 -2.96 4.80 1.00
C VAL A 14 -3.92 5.94 0.70
N LEU A 15 -4.23 6.81 1.67
CA LEU A 15 -5.09 7.97 1.47
C LEU A 15 -4.45 9.03 0.56
N LEU A 16 -3.13 9.22 0.66
CA LEU A 16 -2.37 10.16 -0.17
C LEU A 16 -2.47 9.81 -1.66
N VAL A 17 -2.67 8.54 -2.01
CA VAL A 17 -2.93 8.11 -3.39
C VAL A 17 -4.44 7.99 -3.67
N GLY A 18 -5.22 7.45 -2.74
CA GLY A 18 -6.64 7.17 -2.92
C GLY A 18 -7.50 8.41 -3.12
N ILE A 19 -7.27 9.47 -2.33
CA ILE A 19 -8.05 10.71 -2.43
C ILE A 19 -7.78 11.42 -3.77
N PRO A 20 -6.53 11.67 -4.18
CA PRO A 20 -6.26 12.26 -5.49
C PRO A 20 -6.76 11.41 -6.65
N LEU A 21 -6.73 10.08 -6.53
CA LEU A 21 -7.26 9.19 -7.58
C LEU A 21 -8.77 9.39 -7.82
N LEU A 22 -9.53 9.78 -6.79
CA LEU A 22 -10.96 10.12 -6.90
C LEU A 22 -11.23 11.53 -7.41
N VAL A 23 -10.36 12.49 -7.06
CA VAL A 23 -10.54 13.90 -7.43
C VAL A 23 -10.02 14.18 -8.85
N ASN A 24 -8.83 13.67 -9.16
CA ASN A 24 -8.17 13.83 -10.45
C ASN A 24 -7.40 12.54 -10.80
N GLY A 25 -8.15 11.54 -11.25
CA GLY A 25 -7.61 10.22 -11.55
C GLY A 25 -6.51 10.23 -12.61
N GLU A 26 -6.63 11.03 -13.66
CA GLU A 26 -5.64 11.09 -14.74
C GLU A 26 -4.29 11.63 -14.27
N ALA A 27 -4.29 12.78 -13.58
CA ALA A 27 -3.05 13.36 -13.05
C ALA A 27 -2.40 12.44 -12.00
N THR A 28 -3.21 11.78 -11.18
CA THR A 28 -2.73 10.83 -10.17
C THR A 28 -2.10 9.60 -10.82
N VAL A 29 -2.71 9.03 -11.86
CA VAL A 29 -2.15 7.90 -12.62
C VAL A 29 -0.83 8.31 -13.28
N ALA A 30 -0.77 9.49 -13.91
CA ALA A 30 0.45 10.00 -14.53
C ALA A 30 1.59 10.13 -13.49
N PHE A 31 1.30 10.70 -12.32
CA PHE A 31 2.26 10.81 -11.21
C PHE A 31 2.75 9.43 -10.73
N VAL A 32 1.83 8.48 -10.52
CA VAL A 32 2.18 7.12 -10.10
C VAL A 32 3.04 6.43 -11.17
N GLN A 33 2.70 6.56 -12.44
CA GLN A 33 3.48 5.99 -13.55
C GLN A 33 4.87 6.60 -13.65
N GLU A 34 5.00 7.92 -13.48
CA GLU A 34 6.30 8.59 -13.46
C GLU A 34 7.18 8.08 -12.31
N PHE A 35 6.62 7.95 -11.11
CA PHE A 35 7.33 7.39 -9.96
C PHE A 35 7.79 5.95 -10.22
N MET A 36 6.93 5.11 -10.80
CA MET A 36 7.23 3.69 -11.07
C MET A 36 8.24 3.46 -12.21
N ARG A 37 8.33 4.38 -13.18
CA ARG A 37 9.28 4.26 -14.31
C ARG A 37 10.74 4.28 -13.84
N ASN A 38 11.02 4.93 -12.72
CA ASN A 38 12.36 4.90 -12.13
C ASN A 38 12.56 3.60 -11.35
N THR A 39 13.36 2.68 -11.92
CA THR A 39 13.66 1.39 -11.31
C THR A 39 14.31 1.54 -9.93
N LEU A 40 15.16 2.54 -9.72
CA LEU A 40 15.77 2.78 -8.42
C LEU A 40 14.72 3.16 -7.37
N HIS A 41 13.78 4.04 -7.70
CA HIS A 41 12.68 4.43 -6.80
C HIS A 41 11.82 3.22 -6.42
N MET A 42 11.47 2.37 -7.38
CA MET A 42 10.72 1.14 -7.12
C MET A 42 11.48 0.18 -6.20
N ARG A 43 12.79 0.05 -6.42
CA ARG A 43 13.61 -0.84 -5.59
C ARG A 43 13.76 -0.34 -4.16
N CYS A 44 14.06 0.96 -4.00
CA CYS A 44 14.21 1.59 -2.70
C CYS A 44 12.90 1.61 -1.92
N SER A 45 11.79 2.00 -2.55
CA SER A 45 10.46 1.97 -1.91
C SER A 45 10.02 0.56 -1.54
N GLY A 46 10.24 -0.41 -2.42
CA GLY A 46 9.99 -1.84 -2.12
C GLY A 46 10.80 -2.33 -0.93
N ALA A 47 12.11 -2.05 -0.89
CA ALA A 47 12.98 -2.45 0.21
C ALA A 47 12.57 -1.77 1.53
N LEU A 48 12.19 -0.49 1.49
CA LEU A 48 11.67 0.22 2.66
C LEU A 48 10.39 -0.44 3.19
N ILE A 49 9.44 -0.76 2.31
CA ILE A 49 8.19 -1.46 2.69
C ILE A 49 8.51 -2.81 3.32
N VAL A 50 9.49 -3.56 2.78
CA VAL A 50 9.91 -4.85 3.35
C VAL A 50 10.45 -4.66 4.77
N VAL A 51 11.30 -3.68 4.99
CA VAL A 51 11.84 -3.38 6.32
C VAL A 51 10.72 -3.01 7.30
N LEU A 52 9.80 -2.14 6.90
CA LEU A 52 8.67 -1.74 7.74
C LEU A 52 7.79 -2.95 8.11
N CYS A 53 7.43 -3.77 7.13
CA CYS A 53 6.58 -4.94 7.36
C CYS A 53 7.29 -5.99 8.22
N ALA A 54 8.57 -6.26 7.97
CA ALA A 54 9.36 -7.20 8.76
C ALA A 54 9.51 -6.72 10.22
N LEU A 55 9.72 -5.42 10.43
CA LEU A 55 9.78 -4.84 11.78
C LEU A 55 8.45 -4.92 12.51
N THR A 56 7.31 -4.78 11.80
CA THR A 56 5.97 -4.95 12.38
C THR A 56 5.71 -6.41 12.76
N LEU A 57 6.00 -7.35 11.85
CA LEU A 57 5.72 -8.78 12.03
C LEU A 57 6.69 -9.48 13.00
N ARG A 58 7.83 -8.86 13.31
CA ARG A 58 8.83 -9.44 14.24
C ARG A 58 8.28 -9.68 15.64
N ALA A 59 7.41 -8.80 16.13
CA ALA A 59 6.86 -8.90 17.49
C ALA A 59 5.81 -10.02 17.59
N ASP A 60 4.90 -10.09 16.61
CA ASP A 60 3.91 -11.15 16.48
C ASP A 60 3.44 -11.20 15.02
N TYR A 61 3.62 -12.37 14.40
CA TYR A 61 3.29 -12.60 12.98
C TYR A 61 1.96 -13.31 12.77
N SER A 62 1.29 -13.70 13.87
CA SER A 62 0.04 -14.46 13.82
C SER A 62 -1.13 -13.60 13.34
N ILE A 63 -1.95 -14.17 12.46
CA ILE A 63 -3.13 -13.51 11.90
C ILE A 63 -4.35 -13.97 12.70
N GLY A 64 -4.88 -13.08 13.53
CA GLY A 64 -6.14 -13.27 14.25
C GLY A 64 -7.35 -12.71 13.51
N THR A 65 -8.53 -12.84 14.12
CA THR A 65 -9.79 -12.27 13.63
C THR A 65 -10.09 -10.88 14.21
N ASP A 66 -9.24 -10.40 15.10
CA ASP A 66 -9.31 -9.10 15.75
C ASP A 66 -8.62 -8.00 14.88
N PRO A 67 -8.79 -6.71 15.21
CA PRO A 67 -8.18 -5.61 14.45
C PRO A 67 -6.66 -5.75 14.28
N ALA A 68 -5.95 -6.28 15.28
CA ALA A 68 -4.51 -6.51 15.18
C ALA A 68 -4.18 -7.56 14.12
N GLY A 69 -4.95 -8.66 14.11
CA GLY A 69 -4.84 -9.71 13.10
C GLY A 69 -5.01 -9.20 11.67
N ILE A 70 -6.00 -8.31 11.43
CA ILE A 70 -6.23 -7.69 10.12
C ILE A 70 -5.05 -6.80 9.72
N ILE A 71 -4.52 -5.98 10.62
CA ILE A 71 -3.36 -5.12 10.35
C ILE A 71 -2.12 -5.96 10.03
N ARG A 72 -1.93 -7.10 10.71
CA ARG A 72 -0.84 -8.04 10.41
C ARG A 72 -1.02 -8.74 9.08
N LEU A 73 -2.25 -9.09 8.68
CA LEU A 73 -2.54 -9.58 7.33
C LEU A 73 -2.13 -8.54 6.28
N ILE A 74 -2.44 -7.25 6.51
CA ILE A 74 -2.01 -6.16 5.62
C ILE A 74 -0.48 -6.03 5.61
N ALA A 75 0.20 -6.20 6.75
CA ALA A 75 1.66 -6.21 6.80
C ALA A 75 2.26 -7.38 5.99
N TRP A 76 1.65 -8.57 6.02
CA TRP A 76 2.06 -9.70 5.18
C TRP A 76 1.87 -9.42 3.68
N LEU A 77 0.73 -8.85 3.30
CA LEU A 77 0.49 -8.42 1.91
C LEU A 77 1.49 -7.33 1.48
N GLY A 78 1.78 -6.39 2.38
CA GLY A 78 2.79 -5.35 2.21
C GLY A 78 4.18 -5.93 2.02
N LEU A 79 4.56 -6.94 2.81
CA LEU A 79 5.83 -7.64 2.69
C LEU A 79 5.99 -8.29 1.31
N LEU A 80 4.96 -9.03 0.85
CA LEU A 80 4.95 -9.66 -0.47
C LEU A 80 5.04 -8.63 -1.60
N LYS A 81 4.26 -7.54 -1.50
CA LYS A 81 4.28 -6.44 -2.46
C LYS A 81 5.65 -5.74 -2.47
N GLY A 82 6.24 -5.52 -1.30
CA GLY A 82 7.56 -4.90 -1.12
C GLY A 82 8.67 -5.75 -1.75
N ILE A 83 8.67 -7.07 -1.52
CA ILE A 83 9.62 -8.00 -2.17
C ILE A 83 9.46 -7.94 -3.69
N THR A 84 8.21 -7.96 -4.17
CA THR A 84 7.93 -7.89 -5.60
C THR A 84 8.43 -6.57 -6.20
N ALA A 85 8.19 -5.43 -5.54
CA ALA A 85 8.67 -4.12 -5.97
C ALA A 85 10.21 -4.02 -5.95
N ALA A 86 10.86 -4.59 -4.93
CA ALA A 86 12.30 -4.53 -4.76
C ALA A 86 13.10 -5.42 -5.72
N TRP A 87 12.65 -6.66 -5.95
CA TRP A 87 13.41 -7.62 -6.77
C TRP A 87 12.83 -7.84 -8.17
N ARG A 88 11.53 -7.59 -8.37
CA ARG A 88 10.86 -7.75 -9.67
C ARG A 88 9.95 -6.56 -10.01
N PRO A 89 10.49 -5.31 -10.05
CA PRO A 89 9.70 -4.10 -10.24
C PRO A 89 8.83 -4.13 -11.52
N ALA A 90 9.32 -4.76 -12.60
CA ALA A 90 8.59 -4.89 -13.85
C ALA A 90 7.22 -5.59 -13.71
N VAL A 91 7.10 -6.55 -12.79
CA VAL A 91 5.82 -7.24 -12.52
C VAL A 91 4.80 -6.24 -11.96
N LEU A 92 5.24 -5.40 -11.02
CA LEU A 92 4.37 -4.42 -10.36
C LEU A 92 3.97 -3.29 -11.31
N VAL A 93 4.91 -2.82 -12.15
CA VAL A 93 4.65 -1.79 -13.16
C VAL A 93 3.59 -2.29 -14.16
N ASN A 94 3.78 -3.48 -14.73
CA ASN A 94 2.85 -4.05 -15.70
C ASN A 94 1.44 -4.27 -15.12
N LEU A 95 1.34 -4.73 -13.86
CA LEU A 95 0.05 -4.89 -13.19
C LEU A 95 -0.62 -3.52 -12.96
N THR A 96 0.15 -2.54 -12.50
CA THR A 96 -0.38 -1.22 -12.19
C THR A 96 -0.83 -0.50 -13.46
N ASP A 97 -0.08 -0.61 -14.56
CA ASP A 97 -0.47 -0.03 -15.86
C ASP A 97 -1.74 -0.69 -16.41
N ARG A 98 -1.89 -2.01 -16.26
CA ARG A 98 -3.12 -2.71 -16.69
C ARG A 98 -4.35 -2.26 -15.89
N VAL A 99 -4.20 -2.11 -14.58
CA VAL A 99 -5.32 -1.82 -13.69
C VAL A 99 -5.68 -0.33 -13.69
N LEU A 100 -4.68 0.56 -13.65
CA LEU A 100 -4.89 2.01 -13.72
C LEU A 100 -5.11 2.52 -15.16
N GLY A 101 -4.78 1.72 -16.18
CA GLY A 101 -5.07 2.05 -17.57
C GLY A 101 -6.56 2.12 -17.87
N ASP A 102 -7.38 1.36 -17.15
CA ASP A 102 -8.84 1.33 -17.32
C ASP A 102 -9.53 2.46 -16.55
N GLY A 103 -10.09 3.42 -17.30
CA GLY A 103 -10.78 4.58 -16.74
C GLY A 103 -11.99 4.23 -15.86
N ALA A 104 -12.66 3.09 -16.12
CA ALA A 104 -13.80 2.65 -15.30
C ALA A 104 -13.37 2.06 -13.95
N VAL A 105 -12.15 1.51 -13.88
CA VAL A 105 -11.61 0.85 -12.68
C VAL A 105 -10.96 1.86 -11.72
N ARG A 106 -10.42 2.97 -12.22
CA ARG A 106 -9.80 4.04 -11.42
C ARG A 106 -10.65 4.53 -10.24
N PRO A 107 -11.93 4.94 -10.40
CA PRO A 107 -12.73 5.41 -9.28
C PRO A 107 -13.01 4.30 -8.26
N ILE A 108 -13.17 3.06 -8.72
CA ILE A 108 -13.38 1.90 -7.83
C ILE A 108 -12.15 1.69 -6.94
N LEU A 109 -10.95 1.73 -7.52
CA LEU A 109 -9.70 1.64 -6.76
C LEU A 109 -9.51 2.81 -5.81
N GLY A 110 -9.90 4.03 -6.21
CA GLY A 110 -9.87 5.20 -5.35
C GLY A 110 -10.76 5.01 -4.12
N ILE A 111 -11.99 4.52 -4.30
CA ILE A 111 -12.92 4.22 -3.20
C ILE A 111 -12.32 3.15 -2.29
N ILE A 112 -11.82 2.06 -2.85
CA ILE A 112 -11.19 0.97 -2.07
C ILE A 112 -10.01 1.52 -1.28
N ALA A 113 -9.14 2.34 -1.89
CA ALA A 113 -8.02 2.94 -1.20
C ALA A 113 -8.48 3.87 -0.06
N VAL A 114 -9.47 4.72 -0.29
CA VAL A 114 -10.00 5.60 0.77
C VAL A 114 -10.60 4.82 1.93
N VAL A 115 -11.40 3.78 1.64
CA VAL A 115 -11.97 2.91 2.66
C VAL A 115 -10.88 2.17 3.43
N MET A 116 -9.92 1.56 2.73
CA MET A 116 -8.81 0.85 3.37
C MET A 116 -7.94 1.77 4.23
N GLY A 117 -7.65 2.98 3.74
CA GLY A 117 -6.90 3.99 4.48
C GLY A 117 -7.64 4.44 5.75
N GLY A 118 -8.94 4.70 5.63
CA GLY A 118 -9.78 5.03 6.78
C GLY A 118 -9.88 3.90 7.80
N LEU A 119 -10.04 2.65 7.34
CA LEU A 119 -10.07 1.46 8.20
C LEU A 119 -8.74 1.23 8.90
N LEU A 120 -7.60 1.47 8.24
CA LEU A 120 -6.28 1.38 8.86
C LEU A 120 -6.07 2.44 9.94
N LEU A 121 -6.50 3.68 9.67
CA LEU A 121 -6.44 4.76 10.66
C LEU A 121 -7.34 4.48 11.86
N TYR A 122 -8.56 4.03 11.63
CA TYR A 122 -9.48 3.63 12.69
C TYR A 122 -8.93 2.44 13.48
N GLY A 123 -8.46 1.40 12.78
CA GLY A 123 -7.84 0.22 13.38
C GLY A 123 -6.64 0.58 14.25
N SER A 124 -5.84 1.58 13.85
CA SER A 124 -4.71 2.06 14.66
C SER A 124 -5.09 2.65 16.03
N GLN A 125 -6.35 2.99 16.25
CA GLN A 125 -6.85 3.45 17.55
C GLN A 125 -7.32 2.28 18.45
N LEU A 126 -7.38 1.07 17.89
CA LEU A 126 -7.87 -0.14 18.56
C LEU A 126 -6.74 -1.11 18.96
N VAL A 127 -5.50 -0.83 18.56
CA VAL A 127 -4.29 -1.62 18.84
C VAL A 127 -3.20 -0.76 19.47
#